data_AF-A0A7J3P9B3-F1
#
_entry.id   AF-A0A7J3P9B3-F1
#
_cell.length_a   1.000
_cell.length_b   1.000
_cell.length_c   1.000
_cell.angle_alpha   90.00
_cell.angle_beta   90.00
_cell.angle_gamma   90.00
#
_symmetry.space_group_name_H-M   'P 1'
#
loop_
_entity.id
_entity.type
_entity.pdbx_description
1 polymer ?
#
loop_
_entity_poly.entity_id
_entity_poly.type
_entity_poly.pdbx_seq_one_letter_code
_entity_poly.pdbx_strand_id
1 'polypeptide(L)'
;MKIFAHGDGDGVCSAALLKVLHPDAEVWFTKPASIHQYLSEVEGVVYLVDIAINERFKEEIFRKLGELSREGKKVVYIDHHPLPLQIFKSDVPVTDFVHEVGASTSELVYRY
;
A
#
# COMPACT_ATOMS: atom_id res chain seq x y z
N MET A 1 -9.80 1.52 9.89
CA MET A 1 -9.12 1.48 8.58
C MET A 1 -7.77 2.17 8.75
N LYS A 2 -6.70 1.63 8.17
CA LYS A 2 -5.36 2.22 8.24
C LYS A 2 -4.84 2.52 6.84
N ILE A 3 -4.27 3.70 6.65
CA ILE A 3 -3.62 4.14 5.41
C ILE A 3 -2.12 4.22 5.72
N PHE A 4 -1.35 3.29 5.17
CA PHE A 4 0.11 3.37 5.15
C PHE A 4 0.54 4.21 3.96
N ALA A 5 1.24 5.30 4.22
CA ALA A 5 1.72 6.20 3.21
C ALA A 5 3.21 6.48 3.37
N HIS A 6 3.90 6.79 2.28
CA HIS A 6 5.22 7.39 2.40
C HIS A 6 5.12 8.83 2.92
N GLY A 7 6.18 9.31 3.57
CA GLY A 7 6.19 10.57 4.33
C GLY A 7 6.58 11.81 3.54
N ASP A 8 6.71 11.72 2.21
CA ASP A 8 7.04 12.84 1.33
C ASP A 8 5.76 13.44 0.69
N GLY A 9 5.95 14.35 -0.27
CA GLY A 9 4.84 15.08 -0.87
C GLY A 9 3.82 14.19 -1.59
N ASP A 10 4.28 13.13 -2.26
CA ASP A 10 3.40 12.24 -3.02
C ASP A 10 2.58 11.34 -2.09
N GLY A 11 3.25 10.69 -1.12
CA GLY A 11 2.57 9.89 -0.10
C GLY A 11 1.62 10.69 0.80
N VAL A 12 2.00 11.90 1.23
CA VAL A 12 1.12 12.77 2.04
C VAL A 12 -0.11 13.20 1.26
N CYS A 13 0.06 13.60 -0.02
CA CYS A 13 -1.06 13.97 -0.89
C CYS A 13 -2.00 12.78 -1.12
N SER A 14 -1.45 11.60 -1.40
CA SER A 14 -2.18 10.33 -1.56
C SER A 14 -3.04 10.02 -0.33
N ALA A 15 -2.46 10.11 0.86
CA ALA A 15 -3.20 9.87 2.11
C ALA A 15 -4.30 10.92 2.34
N ALA A 16 -4.04 12.18 2.02
CA ALA A 16 -5.03 13.25 2.14
C ALA A 16 -6.24 13.02 1.22
N LEU A 17 -6.02 12.60 -0.02
CA LEU A 17 -7.10 12.24 -0.96
C LEU A 17 -7.93 11.07 -0.43
N LEU A 18 -7.30 10.01 0.06
CA LEU A 18 -8.00 8.87 0.67
C LEU A 18 -8.79 9.27 1.92
N LYS A 19 -8.28 10.21 2.73
CA LYS A 19 -8.97 10.76 3.90
C LYS A 19 -10.26 11.52 3.56
N VAL A 20 -10.37 12.09 2.35
CA VAL A 20 -11.64 12.70 1.91
C VAL A 20 -12.74 11.64 1.79
N LEU A 21 -12.39 10.43 1.30
CA LEU A 21 -13.31 9.31 1.17
C LEU A 21 -13.52 8.57 2.50
N HIS A 22 -12.48 8.54 3.35
CA HIS A 22 -12.46 7.84 4.63
C HIS A 22 -12.03 8.79 5.77
N PRO A 23 -12.91 9.70 6.23
CA PRO A 23 -12.56 10.74 7.19
C PRO A 23 -11.97 10.22 8.50
N ASP A 24 -12.40 9.04 8.95
CA ASP A 24 -11.97 8.42 10.21
C ASP A 24 -10.76 7.48 10.05
N ALA A 25 -10.20 7.36 8.84
CA ALA A 25 -9.01 6.55 8.63
C ALA A 25 -7.80 7.11 9.40
N GLU A 26 -7.04 6.20 10.01
CA GLU A 26 -5.76 6.52 10.64
C GLU A 26 -4.67 6.47 9.57
N VAL A 27 -3.91 7.57 9.44
CA VAL A 27 -2.77 7.63 8.52
C VAL A 27 -1.50 7.30 9.28
N TRP A 28 -0.74 6.34 8.77
CA TRP A 28 0.54 5.92 9.33
C TRP A 28 1.65 6.11 8.29
N PHE A 29 2.52 7.09 8.53
CA PHE A 29 3.65 7.32 7.65
C PHE A 29 4.76 6.31 7.90
N THR A 30 5.22 5.65 6.84
CA THR A 30 6.28 4.64 6.91
C THR A 30 7.12 4.64 5.64
N LYS A 31 8.04 3.67 5.53
CA LYS A 31 8.97 3.52 4.42
C LYS A 31 9.00 2.07 3.94
N PRO A 32 9.41 1.82 2.68
CA PRO A 32 9.59 0.46 2.15
C PRO A 32 10.35 -0.49 3.08
N ALA A 33 11.41 0.02 3.72
CA ALA A 33 12.28 -0.78 4.59
C ALA A 33 11.64 -1.16 5.94
N SER A 34 10.51 -0.56 6.33
CA SER A 34 9.93 -0.70 7.68
C SER A 34 8.49 -1.21 7.68
N ILE A 35 7.76 -1.15 6.55
CA ILE A 35 6.34 -1.50 6.50
C ILE A 35 6.02 -2.90 7.04
N HIS A 36 6.90 -3.88 6.79
CA HIS A 36 6.73 -5.27 7.25
C HIS A 36 6.50 -5.38 8.77
N GLN A 37 7.08 -4.47 9.56
CA GLN A 37 6.97 -4.45 11.03
C GLN A 37 5.58 -4.02 11.52
N TYR A 38 4.85 -3.26 10.70
CA TYR A 38 3.55 -2.69 11.09
C TYR A 38 2.37 -3.47 10.53
N LEU A 39 2.55 -4.25 9.46
CA LEU A 39 1.46 -5.01 8.83
C LEU A 39 0.83 -6.05 9.76
N SER A 40 1.56 -6.54 10.76
CA SER A 40 1.04 -7.49 11.76
C SER A 40 0.03 -6.87 12.72
N GLU A 41 0.03 -5.56 12.90
CA GLU A 41 -0.85 -4.85 13.84
C GLU A 41 -2.18 -4.44 13.22
N VAL A 42 -2.46 -4.84 11.98
CA VAL A 42 -3.58 -4.32 11.22
C VAL A 42 -4.81 -5.22 11.30
N GLU A 43 -5.84 -4.72 11.98
CA GLU A 43 -7.13 -5.37 12.17
C GLU A 43 -8.22 -4.77 11.25
N GLY A 44 -8.02 -4.75 9.93
CA GLY A 44 -9.09 -4.30 9.01
C GLY A 44 -8.63 -3.89 7.62
N VAL A 45 -9.38 -2.96 7.00
CA VAL A 45 -9.09 -2.43 5.66
C VAL A 45 -7.77 -1.65 5.66
N VAL A 46 -6.92 -1.96 4.69
CA VAL A 46 -5.57 -1.40 4.56
C VAL A 46 -5.40 -0.75 3.20
N TYR A 47 -4.99 0.50 3.18
CA TYR A 47 -4.42 1.14 2.00
C TYR A 47 -2.91 1.21 2.16
N LEU A 48 -2.16 0.82 1.13
CA LEU A 48 -0.73 1.02 1.00
C LEU A 48 -0.53 1.95 -0.19
N VAL A 49 -0.11 3.19 0.08
CA VAL A 49 0.11 4.21 -0.95
C VAL A 49 1.55 4.69 -0.94
N ASP A 50 2.16 4.73 -2.12
CA ASP A 50 3.49 5.31 -2.35
C ASP A 50 4.63 4.57 -1.60
N ILE A 51 4.42 3.29 -1.30
CA ILE A 51 5.37 2.47 -0.58
C ILE A 51 5.80 1.32 -1.47
N ALA A 52 7.01 1.44 -2.03
CA ALA A 52 7.65 0.36 -2.77
C ALA A 52 7.72 -0.94 -1.94
N ILE A 53 7.48 -2.08 -2.59
CA ILE A 53 7.74 -3.39 -1.99
C ILE A 53 9.25 -3.62 -1.99
N ASN A 54 9.84 -3.74 -0.80
CA ASN A 54 11.27 -3.92 -0.66
C ASN A 54 11.70 -5.37 -0.99
N GLU A 55 12.69 -5.55 -1.85
CA GLU A 55 13.21 -6.86 -2.27
C GLU A 55 13.56 -7.79 -1.09
N ARG A 56 14.17 -7.24 -0.03
CA ARG A 56 14.60 -8.02 1.15
C ARG A 56 13.42 -8.54 1.97
N PHE A 57 12.30 -7.80 1.99
CA PHE A 57 11.15 -8.10 2.85
C PHE A 57 9.91 -8.53 2.06
N LYS A 58 10.02 -8.72 0.74
CA LYS A 58 8.88 -9.00 -0.15
C LYS A 58 8.07 -10.23 0.30
N GLU A 59 8.74 -11.30 0.71
CA GLU A 59 8.08 -12.54 1.14
C GLU A 59 7.26 -12.33 2.42
N GLU A 60 7.79 -11.57 3.38
CA GLU A 60 7.11 -11.25 4.62
C GLU A 60 5.90 -10.33 4.38
N ILE A 61 6.09 -9.29 3.56
CA ILE A 61 5.02 -8.39 3.13
C ILE A 61 3.92 -9.19 2.44
N PHE A 62 4.26 -10.03 1.46
CA PHE A 62 3.28 -10.81 0.69
C PHE A 62 2.55 -11.81 1.56
N ARG A 63 3.25 -12.51 2.45
CA ARG A 63 2.61 -13.39 3.42
C ARG A 63 1.57 -12.63 4.24
N LYS A 64 1.90 -11.45 4.77
CA LYS A 64 0.97 -10.66 5.59
C LYS A 64 -0.20 -10.09 4.78
N LEU A 65 0.03 -9.50 3.61
CA LEU A 65 -1.04 -9.01 2.74
C LEU A 65 -1.97 -10.14 2.30
N GLY A 66 -1.42 -11.32 2.00
CA GLY A 66 -2.19 -12.50 1.63
C GLY A 66 -2.95 -13.15 2.80
N GLU A 67 -2.43 -13.08 4.04
CA GLU A 67 -3.20 -13.42 5.24
C GLU A 67 -4.42 -12.50 5.37
N LEU A 68 -4.21 -11.18 5.33
CA LEU A 68 -5.29 -10.19 5.43
C LEU A 68 -6.36 -10.38 4.34
N SER A 69 -5.93 -10.57 3.09
CA SER A 69 -6.84 -10.77 1.95
C SER A 69 -7.66 -12.08 2.10
N ARG A 70 -7.05 -13.17 2.57
CA ARG A 70 -7.76 -14.46 2.80
C ARG A 70 -8.74 -14.40 3.97
N GLU A 71 -8.49 -13.55 4.96
CA GLU A 71 -9.43 -13.25 6.05
C GLU A 71 -10.63 -12.39 5.59
N GLY A 72 -10.69 -12.04 4.30
CA GLY A 72 -11.75 -11.22 3.72
C GLY A 72 -11.59 -9.72 3.96
N LYS A 73 -10.41 -9.28 4.44
CA LYS A 73 -10.11 -7.85 4.60
C LYS A 73 -9.78 -7.23 3.24
N LYS A 74 -10.26 -6.01 3.00
CA LYS A 74 -9.89 -5.23 1.81
C LYS A 74 -8.46 -4.70 1.95
N VAL A 75 -7.60 -5.03 1.00
CA VAL A 75 -6.19 -4.62 0.96
C VAL A 75 -5.94 -3.96 -0.39
N VAL A 76 -5.69 -2.65 -0.38
CA VAL A 76 -5.50 -1.86 -1.60
C VAL A 76 -4.04 -1.42 -1.67
N TYR A 77 -3.37 -1.72 -2.78
CA TYR A 77 -2.03 -1.25 -3.08
C TYR A 77 -2.06 -0.30 -4.28
N ILE A 78 -1.60 0.93 -4.07
CA ILE A 78 -1.50 1.97 -5.10
C ILE A 78 -0.08 2.53 -5.06
N ASP A 79 0.68 2.32 -6.12
CA ASP A 79 2.09 2.74 -6.14
C ASP A 79 2.60 2.92 -7.58
N HIS A 80 3.71 3.62 -7.73
CA HIS A 80 4.36 3.87 -9.01
C HIS A 80 5.78 3.30 -9.10
N HIS A 81 6.36 2.86 -7.98
CA HIS A 81 7.71 2.30 -7.93
C HIS A 81 7.81 0.97 -8.68
N PRO A 82 8.96 0.63 -9.29
CA PRO A 82 9.15 -0.70 -9.88
C PRO A 82 8.87 -1.82 -8.87
N LEU A 83 8.17 -2.87 -9.31
CA LEU A 83 7.99 -4.08 -8.51
C LEU A 83 9.34 -4.80 -8.28
N PRO A 84 9.46 -5.62 -7.23
CA PRO A 84 10.64 -6.45 -7.01
C PRO A 84 10.98 -7.34 -8.21
N LEU A 85 12.22 -7.81 -8.28
CA LEU A 85 12.66 -8.65 -9.38
C LEU A 85 11.81 -9.92 -9.50
N GLN A 86 11.38 -10.23 -10.72
CA GLN A 86 10.56 -11.40 -11.08
C GLN A 86 9.18 -11.42 -10.40
N ILE A 87 8.69 -10.27 -9.93
CA ILE A 87 7.33 -10.11 -9.41
C ILE A 87 6.46 -9.42 -10.45
N PHE A 88 5.33 -10.03 -10.74
CA PHE A 88 4.27 -9.49 -11.58
C PHE A 88 3.08 -9.05 -10.74
N LYS A 89 2.16 -8.30 -11.34
CA LYS A 89 0.92 -7.85 -10.70
C LYS A 89 0.16 -8.99 -10.02
N SER A 90 0.10 -10.17 -10.65
CA SER A 90 -0.60 -11.35 -10.12
C SER A 90 0.02 -11.92 -8.85
N ASP A 91 1.27 -11.58 -8.55
CA ASP A 91 2.00 -12.13 -7.40
C ASP A 91 1.81 -11.29 -6.15
N VAL A 92 1.29 -10.06 -6.28
CA VAL A 92 1.05 -9.15 -5.15
C VAL A 92 -0.30 -9.50 -4.52
N PRO A 93 -0.33 -10.08 -3.29
CA PRO A 93 -1.54 -10.71 -2.76
C PRO A 93 -2.42 -9.69 -2.03
N VAL A 94 -3.04 -8.81 -2.82
CA VAL A 94 -3.94 -7.73 -2.37
C VAL A 94 -5.29 -7.86 -3.07
N THR A 95 -6.33 -7.23 -2.53
CA THR A 95 -7.66 -7.26 -3.15
C THR A 95 -7.75 -6.34 -4.36
N ASP A 96 -7.07 -5.19 -4.29
CA ASP A 96 -7.07 -4.18 -5.33
C ASP A 96 -5.63 -3.70 -5.59
N PHE A 97 -5.24 -3.65 -6.86
CA PHE A 97 -3.88 -3.30 -7.27
C PHE A 97 -3.90 -2.29 -8.41
N VAL A 98 -3.43 -1.08 -8.11
CA VAL A 98 -3.24 0.03 -9.05
C VAL A 98 -1.74 0.34 -9.10
N HIS A 99 -1.17 0.27 -10.30
CA HIS A 99 0.27 0.48 -10.47
C HIS A 99 0.57 1.02 -11.86
N GLU A 100 1.33 2.11 -11.91
CA GLU A 100 1.74 2.73 -13.16
C GLU A 100 3.06 3.47 -12.95
N VAL A 101 4.13 3.02 -13.62
CA VAL A 101 5.41 3.71 -13.59
C VAL A 101 5.31 4.97 -14.45
N GLY A 102 5.74 6.11 -13.91
CA GLY A 102 5.78 7.41 -14.60
C GLY A 102 4.70 8.40 -14.17
N ALA A 103 3.66 7.94 -13.47
CA ALA A 103 2.73 8.78 -12.73
C ALA A 103 3.21 8.96 -11.28
N SER A 104 2.69 9.98 -10.59
CA SER A 104 2.78 10.06 -9.12
C SER A 104 1.70 9.19 -8.49
N THR A 105 1.94 8.64 -7.30
CA THR A 105 0.94 7.84 -6.57
C THR A 105 -0.33 8.66 -6.30
N SER A 106 -0.20 9.94 -5.95
CA SER A 106 -1.34 10.82 -5.67
C SER A 106 -2.23 11.03 -6.89
N GLU A 107 -1.65 11.08 -8.09
CA GLU A 107 -2.41 11.06 -9.34
C GLU A 107 -3.18 9.74 -9.51
N LEU A 108 -2.54 8.60 -9.22
CA LEU A 108 -3.20 7.29 -9.27
C LEU A 108 -4.37 7.21 -8.28
N VAL A 109 -4.21 7.71 -7.06
CA VAL A 109 -5.28 7.80 -6.06
C VAL A 109 -6.41 8.73 -6.52
N TYR A 110 -6.10 9.80 -7.25
CA TYR A 110 -7.14 10.69 -7.79
C TYR A 110 -7.92 10.04 -8.95
N ARG A 111 -7.25 9.20 -9.76
CA ARG A 111 -7.84 8.53 -10.93
C ARG A 111 -8.74 7.33 -10.58
N TYR A 112 -8.45 6.62 -9.49
CA TYR A 112 -9.04 5.31 -9.15
C TYR A 112 -9.57 5.24 -7.72
#